data_AF-A0A962QFP9-F1
#
_entry.id   AF-A0A962QFP9-F1
#
_cell.length_a   1.000
_cell.length_b   1.000
_cell.length_c   1.000
_cell.angle_alpha   90.00
_cell.angle_beta   90.00
_cell.angle_gamma   90.00
#
_symmetry.space_group_name_H-M   'P 1'
#
loop_
_entity.id
_entity.type
_entity.pdbx_description
1 polymer ?
#
loop_
_entity_poly.entity_id
_entity_poly.type
_entity_poly.pdbx_seq_one_letter_code
_entity_poly.pdbx_strand_id
1 'polypeptide(L)'
;MTTPDVADLPQRLAHIPASPQLRLVPVRHHSPACAKHVQTLIQQDKPEIILIEGPADATPLMPYLAETDARPPLALYCYYVAKPSATDGDELAGAALRHRSFYPLAAFSPEWVAIREGARQGAELRFIDMPYPEQLALGEQTPAGADGHELSLLDERALAQADPTSRMVELSGCRDFNEWWDRYFESGAMALTPEDYFHNVLGWCLLLRDAAQQQRDTANTQREHYMAAQIQTALATGKRCLVLTGGYHTEAIAQQLQQPAAATHVVTASSLGNTNGERGLYLVPYTLHRLDSANDYSAGIPHCGYYQEVWQQYKRVGLEAHHMAAQRVALRVGHALQARGETVSLPDCIEAVALSRRLAALRGTPPGRPEILDAMLTALVKDSHSRDELDRLARYLSADQVGRVPKAYPVAPLVEDFRRQCQLYKLPLSPLAAQEKRLDIYRSARHRNISRLLHQLHFLDTPYATLSAGPDFAAGVDLERV
;
A
#
# COMPACT_ATOMS: atom_id res chain seq x y z
N MET A 1 30.64 -7.71 8.83
CA MET A 1 29.72 -7.47 7.71
C MET A 1 30.45 -7.89 6.45
N THR A 2 30.04 -9.01 5.86
CA THR A 2 30.56 -9.51 4.59
C THR A 2 29.95 -8.66 3.49
N THR A 3 30.77 -8.08 2.61
CA THR A 3 30.29 -7.48 1.37
C THR A 3 29.42 -8.50 0.64
N PRO A 4 28.19 -8.16 0.22
CA PRO A 4 27.41 -9.05 -0.63
C PRO A 4 28.27 -9.39 -1.86
N ASP A 5 28.38 -10.67 -2.16
CA ASP A 5 29.13 -11.12 -3.33
C ASP A 5 28.34 -10.69 -4.58
N VAL A 6 28.71 -9.56 -5.16
CA VAL A 6 28.09 -9.04 -6.38
C VAL A 6 28.64 -9.70 -7.63
N ALA A 7 29.65 -10.60 -7.50
CA ALA A 7 30.29 -11.22 -8.64
C ALA A 7 29.36 -12.18 -9.39
N ASP A 8 28.39 -12.76 -8.69
CA ASP A 8 27.39 -13.68 -9.26
C ASP A 8 26.16 -12.96 -9.86
N LEU A 9 26.00 -11.65 -9.61
CA LEU A 9 24.81 -10.90 -10.01
C LEU A 9 24.56 -10.95 -11.53
N PRO A 10 25.55 -10.77 -12.42
CA PRO A 10 25.33 -10.92 -13.86
C PRO A 10 24.86 -12.32 -14.24
N GLN A 11 25.35 -13.35 -13.55
CA GLN A 11 24.94 -14.73 -13.79
C GLN A 11 23.50 -14.92 -13.32
N ARG A 12 23.15 -14.48 -12.10
CA ARG A 12 21.77 -14.56 -11.57
C ARG A 12 20.76 -13.83 -12.45
N LEU A 13 21.10 -12.63 -12.95
CA LEU A 13 20.29 -11.89 -13.91
C LEU A 13 20.04 -12.68 -15.20
N ALA A 14 21.06 -13.36 -15.73
CA ALA A 14 20.94 -14.17 -16.94
C ALA A 14 20.05 -15.42 -16.76
N HIS A 15 19.85 -15.89 -15.52
CA HIS A 15 18.99 -17.03 -15.22
C HIS A 15 17.51 -16.66 -15.10
N ILE A 16 17.16 -15.36 -15.06
CA ILE A 16 15.76 -14.95 -15.03
C ILE A 16 15.15 -15.21 -16.42
N PRO A 17 14.10 -16.06 -16.53
CA PRO A 17 13.57 -16.48 -17.81
C PRO A 17 12.97 -15.27 -18.53
N ALA A 18 13.58 -14.94 -19.67
CA ALA A 18 13.01 -14.03 -20.65
C ALA A 18 12.61 -14.87 -21.87
N SER A 19 11.31 -15.06 -22.07
CA SER A 19 10.81 -15.70 -23.28
C SER A 19 9.72 -14.84 -23.93
N PRO A 20 9.43 -15.00 -25.22
CA PRO A 20 8.31 -14.31 -25.85
C PRO A 20 6.96 -14.62 -25.19
N GLN A 21 6.87 -15.72 -24.43
CA GLN A 21 5.66 -16.19 -23.77
C GLN A 21 5.56 -15.75 -22.30
N LEU A 22 6.68 -15.47 -21.61
CA LEU A 22 6.71 -15.09 -20.20
C LEU A 22 7.58 -13.86 -19.99
N ARG A 23 7.00 -12.84 -19.36
CA ARG A 23 7.73 -11.67 -18.86
C ARG A 23 7.47 -11.52 -17.35
N LEU A 24 8.52 -11.69 -16.56
CA LEU A 24 8.51 -11.41 -15.12
C LEU A 24 8.87 -9.94 -14.91
N VAL A 25 8.07 -9.23 -14.12
CA VAL A 25 8.21 -7.80 -13.84
C VAL A 25 8.34 -7.60 -12.33
N PRO A 26 9.55 -7.39 -11.81
CA PRO A 26 9.76 -7.09 -10.40
C PRO A 26 9.31 -5.66 -10.14
N VAL A 27 8.40 -5.47 -9.19
CA VAL A 27 7.89 -4.15 -8.82
C VAL A 27 8.21 -3.84 -7.37
N ARG A 28 8.33 -2.55 -7.07
CA ARG A 28 8.06 -2.05 -5.72
C ARG A 28 6.59 -1.63 -5.68
N HIS A 29 5.88 -2.10 -4.66
CA HIS A 29 4.50 -1.70 -4.45
C HIS A 29 4.40 -0.17 -4.29
N HIS A 30 3.31 0.42 -4.78
CA HIS A 30 3.05 1.85 -4.66
C HIS A 30 4.11 2.78 -5.30
N SER A 31 4.90 2.31 -6.27
CA SER A 31 5.85 3.16 -7.02
C SER A 31 5.22 3.76 -8.29
N PRO A 32 5.11 5.11 -8.42
CA PRO A 32 4.68 5.74 -9.68
C PRO A 32 5.56 5.38 -10.88
N ALA A 33 6.87 5.25 -10.68
CA ALA A 33 7.79 4.85 -11.73
C ALA A 33 7.53 3.40 -12.20
N CYS A 34 7.44 2.43 -11.27
CA CYS A 34 7.04 1.06 -11.60
C CYS A 34 5.69 1.04 -12.32
N ALA A 35 4.70 1.78 -11.81
CA ALA A 35 3.37 1.83 -12.40
C ALA A 35 3.37 2.38 -13.83
N LYS A 36 4.20 3.38 -14.11
CA LYS A 36 4.29 3.96 -15.46
C LYS A 36 5.01 3.03 -16.44
N HIS A 37 6.06 2.34 -15.98
CA HIS A 37 6.76 1.35 -16.80
C HIS A 37 5.91 0.10 -17.04
N VAL A 38 5.18 -0.40 -16.04
CA VAL A 38 4.16 -1.45 -16.19
C VAL A 38 3.12 -1.06 -17.23
N GLN A 39 2.58 0.16 -17.15
CA GLN A 39 1.61 0.64 -18.15
C GLN A 39 2.19 0.56 -19.56
N THR A 40 3.44 1.01 -19.73
CA THR A 40 4.13 1.04 -21.02
C THR A 40 4.35 -0.37 -21.55
N LEU A 41 4.82 -1.29 -20.71
CA LEU A 41 4.97 -2.72 -21.03
C LEU A 41 3.66 -3.34 -21.50
N ILE A 42 2.56 -3.18 -20.75
CA ILE A 42 1.27 -3.77 -21.12
C ILE A 42 0.78 -3.18 -22.46
N GLN A 43 1.01 -1.91 -22.73
CA GLN A 43 0.64 -1.26 -23.99
C GLN A 43 1.46 -1.77 -25.19
N GLN A 44 2.74 -2.07 -24.98
CA GLN A 44 3.66 -2.55 -26.01
C GLN A 44 3.49 -4.05 -26.27
N ASP A 45 3.57 -4.86 -25.21
CA ASP A 45 3.58 -6.32 -25.29
C ASP A 45 2.19 -6.89 -25.55
N LYS A 46 1.13 -6.20 -25.10
CA LYS A 46 -0.27 -6.64 -25.16
C LYS A 46 -0.41 -8.08 -24.65
N PRO A 47 -0.06 -8.35 -23.38
CA PRO A 47 -0.15 -9.70 -22.83
C PRO A 47 -1.60 -10.20 -22.85
N GLU A 48 -1.77 -11.51 -23.03
CA GLU A 48 -3.08 -12.16 -23.04
C GLU A 48 -3.52 -12.58 -21.63
N ILE A 49 -2.55 -12.81 -20.74
CA ILE A 49 -2.77 -13.04 -19.31
C ILE A 49 -1.86 -12.10 -18.53
N ILE A 50 -2.40 -11.42 -17.51
CA ILE A 50 -1.64 -10.66 -16.53
C ILE A 50 -1.87 -11.29 -15.15
N LEU A 51 -0.78 -11.75 -14.55
CA LEU A 51 -0.73 -12.37 -13.24
C LEU A 51 -0.14 -11.37 -12.26
N ILE A 52 -0.78 -11.18 -11.11
CA ILE A 52 -0.42 -10.12 -10.16
C ILE A 52 -0.29 -10.75 -8.77
N GLU A 53 0.78 -10.43 -8.05
CA GLU A 53 0.92 -10.78 -6.64
C GLU A 53 -0.26 -10.22 -5.84
N GLY A 54 -0.92 -11.08 -5.09
CA GLY A 54 -2.08 -10.78 -4.27
C GLY A 54 -2.86 -12.07 -4.03
N PRO A 55 -3.75 -12.11 -3.02
CA PRO A 55 -4.44 -13.35 -2.65
C PRO A 55 -5.23 -13.92 -3.83
N ALA A 56 -4.95 -15.16 -4.23
CA ALA A 56 -5.55 -15.75 -5.42
C ALA A 56 -7.08 -15.85 -5.34
N ASP A 57 -7.63 -16.02 -4.14
CA ASP A 57 -9.07 -16.00 -3.85
C ASP A 57 -9.71 -14.60 -4.02
N ALA A 58 -8.90 -13.55 -4.22
CA ALA A 58 -9.34 -12.21 -4.59
C ALA A 58 -9.54 -11.99 -6.09
N THR A 59 -9.18 -12.95 -6.95
CA THR A 59 -9.36 -12.84 -8.41
C THR A 59 -10.80 -12.45 -8.80
N PRO A 60 -11.88 -12.99 -8.17
CA PRO A 60 -13.25 -12.57 -8.46
C PRO A 60 -13.57 -11.09 -8.18
N LEU A 61 -12.72 -10.38 -7.42
CA LEU A 61 -12.88 -8.95 -7.14
C LEU A 61 -12.26 -8.05 -8.21
N MET A 62 -11.41 -8.59 -9.10
CA MET A 62 -10.71 -7.82 -10.14
C MET A 62 -11.65 -7.09 -11.12
N PRO A 63 -12.81 -7.64 -11.53
CA PRO A 63 -13.77 -6.90 -12.35
C PRO A 63 -14.23 -5.59 -11.69
N TYR A 64 -14.43 -5.57 -10.37
CA TYR A 64 -14.80 -4.35 -9.64
C TYR A 64 -13.63 -3.36 -9.55
N LEU A 65 -12.39 -3.84 -9.42
CA LEU A 65 -11.20 -2.98 -9.49
C LEU A 65 -11.03 -2.37 -10.90
N ALA A 66 -11.47 -3.09 -11.93
CA ALA A 66 -11.44 -2.66 -13.32
C ALA A 66 -12.59 -1.70 -13.70
N GLU A 67 -13.60 -1.50 -12.85
CA GLU A 67 -14.71 -0.58 -13.12
C GLU A 67 -14.28 0.88 -13.21
N THR A 68 -14.84 1.63 -14.16
CA THR A 68 -14.43 3.02 -14.43
C THR A 68 -14.74 4.01 -13.30
N ASP A 69 -15.73 3.69 -12.46
CA ASP A 69 -16.11 4.49 -11.30
C ASP A 69 -15.45 4.04 -9.99
N ALA A 70 -14.65 2.96 -10.01
CA ALA A 70 -13.77 2.58 -8.91
C ALA A 70 -12.63 3.60 -8.79
N ARG A 71 -12.46 4.20 -7.60
CA ARG A 71 -11.45 5.23 -7.34
C ARG A 71 -10.52 4.79 -6.21
N PRO A 72 -9.21 4.64 -6.46
CA PRO A 72 -8.26 4.34 -5.40
C PRO A 72 -8.01 5.56 -4.49
N PRO A 73 -7.51 5.36 -3.25
CA PRO A 73 -7.04 4.09 -2.71
C PRO A 73 -8.14 3.10 -2.31
N LEU A 74 -8.01 1.86 -2.74
CA LEU A 74 -8.86 0.75 -2.30
C LEU A 74 -7.99 -0.29 -1.60
N ALA A 75 -8.59 -1.19 -0.83
CA ALA A 75 -7.86 -2.32 -0.28
C ALA A 75 -8.67 -3.61 -0.40
N LEU A 76 -7.99 -4.73 -0.63
CA LEU A 76 -8.55 -6.04 -0.33
C LEU A 76 -8.41 -6.24 1.18
N TYR A 77 -9.54 -6.34 1.86
CA TYR A 77 -9.62 -6.63 3.29
C TYR A 77 -9.83 -8.13 3.45
N CYS A 78 -8.83 -8.81 4.00
CA CYS A 78 -8.85 -10.23 4.28
C CYS A 78 -9.05 -10.44 5.78
N TYR A 79 -9.89 -11.38 6.18
CA TYR A 79 -9.99 -11.79 7.58
C TYR A 79 -10.13 -13.30 7.72
N TYR A 80 -9.66 -13.79 8.87
CA TYR A 80 -9.81 -15.17 9.31
C TYR A 80 -10.14 -15.20 10.80
N VAL A 81 -11.13 -15.98 11.19
CA VAL A 81 -11.54 -16.21 12.57
C VAL A 81 -11.39 -17.70 12.86
N ALA A 82 -10.41 -18.03 13.70
CA ALA A 82 -10.18 -19.42 14.07
C ALA A 82 -11.38 -19.98 14.86
N LYS A 83 -11.75 -21.24 14.60
CA LYS A 83 -12.70 -21.93 15.48
C LYS A 83 -12.02 -22.24 16.81
N PRO A 84 -12.70 -22.04 17.96
CA PRO A 84 -12.18 -22.47 19.25
C PRO A 84 -11.87 -23.98 19.20
N SER A 85 -10.65 -24.37 19.60
CA SER A 85 -10.33 -25.80 19.76
C SER A 85 -10.96 -26.30 21.06
N ALA A 86 -11.58 -27.48 21.03
CA ALA A 86 -12.15 -28.11 22.22
C ALA A 86 -11.10 -28.55 23.26
N THR A 87 -9.80 -28.39 22.97
CA THR A 87 -8.67 -28.78 23.82
C THR A 87 -8.11 -27.63 24.66
N ASP A 88 -8.51 -26.38 24.40
CA ASP A 88 -8.02 -25.23 25.15
C ASP A 88 -8.88 -25.06 26.40
N GLY A 89 -8.53 -25.84 27.43
CA GLY A 89 -9.13 -25.73 28.75
C GLY A 89 -8.74 -24.43 29.42
N ASP A 90 -9.58 -23.40 29.27
CA ASP A 90 -9.80 -22.39 30.30
C ASP A 90 -11.10 -21.61 30.01
N GLU A 91 -12.03 -21.62 30.95
CA GLU A 91 -13.34 -20.96 30.88
C GLU A 91 -13.24 -19.41 31.00
N LEU A 92 -12.10 -18.82 30.63
CA LEU A 92 -11.78 -17.39 30.70
C LEU A 92 -10.87 -16.89 29.55
N ALA A 93 -11.12 -17.29 28.30
CA ALA A 93 -10.48 -16.64 27.13
C ALA A 93 -11.26 -16.81 25.80
N GLY A 94 -12.60 -16.83 25.85
CA GLY A 94 -13.50 -17.04 24.71
C GLY A 94 -13.57 -15.93 23.66
N ALA A 95 -12.45 -15.30 23.29
CA ALA A 95 -12.36 -14.47 22.11
C ALA A 95 -11.77 -15.33 20.97
N ALA A 96 -12.60 -15.69 20.00
CA ALA A 96 -12.09 -16.31 18.77
C ALA A 96 -10.93 -15.47 18.22
N LEU A 97 -9.77 -16.08 17.96
CA LEU A 97 -8.62 -15.38 17.40
C LEU A 97 -9.01 -14.82 16.03
N ARG A 98 -9.05 -13.49 15.93
CA ARG A 98 -9.41 -12.75 14.71
C ARG A 98 -8.14 -12.20 14.08
N HIS A 99 -7.82 -12.67 12.89
CA HIS A 99 -6.76 -12.17 12.06
C HIS A 99 -7.36 -11.34 10.94
N ARG A 100 -6.70 -10.22 10.63
CA ARG A 100 -7.08 -9.38 9.50
C ARG A 100 -5.85 -8.76 8.88
N SER A 101 -5.89 -8.60 7.57
CA SER A 101 -4.82 -7.94 6.82
C SER A 101 -5.41 -7.16 5.65
N PHE A 102 -4.67 -6.17 5.18
CA PHE A 102 -5.04 -5.33 4.05
C PHE A 102 -4.03 -5.49 2.92
N TYR A 103 -4.53 -5.57 1.68
CA TYR A 103 -3.75 -5.41 0.47
C TYR A 103 -4.16 -4.07 -0.16
N PRO A 104 -3.47 -2.95 0.15
CA PRO A 104 -3.84 -1.64 -0.36
C PRO A 104 -3.43 -1.47 -1.83
N LEU A 105 -4.19 -0.66 -2.57
CA LEU A 105 -3.99 -0.33 -3.97
C LEU A 105 -4.21 1.18 -4.15
N ALA A 106 -3.14 1.91 -4.45
CA ALA A 106 -3.19 3.33 -4.79
C ALA A 106 -3.33 3.54 -6.30
N ALA A 107 -3.63 4.77 -6.73
CA ALA A 107 -3.71 5.07 -8.16
C ALA A 107 -2.39 4.82 -8.91
N PHE A 108 -1.29 4.90 -8.16
CA PHE A 108 0.09 4.76 -8.59
C PHE A 108 0.69 3.40 -8.15
N SER A 109 -0.13 2.45 -7.70
CA SER A 109 0.30 1.06 -7.54
C SER A 109 0.47 0.42 -8.92
N PRO A 110 1.60 -0.24 -9.23
CA PRO A 110 1.77 -0.95 -10.50
C PRO A 110 0.70 -2.02 -10.72
N GLU A 111 0.23 -2.66 -9.66
CA GLU A 111 -0.84 -3.67 -9.67
C GLU A 111 -2.17 -3.05 -10.07
N TRP A 112 -2.54 -1.92 -9.46
CA TRP A 112 -3.75 -1.17 -9.84
C TRP A 112 -3.71 -0.80 -11.33
N VAL A 113 -2.56 -0.34 -11.81
CA VAL A 113 -2.38 0.03 -13.22
C VAL A 113 -2.46 -1.19 -14.13
N ALA A 114 -1.87 -2.31 -13.73
CA ALA A 114 -1.93 -3.57 -14.48
C ALA A 114 -3.36 -4.09 -14.62
N ILE A 115 -4.15 -4.06 -13.54
CA ILE A 115 -5.57 -4.42 -13.57
C ILE A 115 -6.33 -3.53 -14.55
N ARG A 116 -6.17 -2.21 -14.43
CA ARG A 116 -6.91 -1.24 -15.25
C ARG A 116 -6.55 -1.32 -16.73
N GLU A 117 -5.26 -1.45 -17.03
CA GLU A 117 -4.77 -1.51 -18.41
C GLU A 117 -5.05 -2.87 -19.04
N GLY A 118 -4.85 -3.95 -18.31
CA GLY A 118 -5.17 -5.31 -18.74
C GLY A 118 -6.64 -5.50 -19.06
N ALA A 119 -7.53 -5.06 -18.18
CA ALA A 119 -8.98 -5.09 -18.42
C ALA A 119 -9.37 -4.28 -19.67
N ARG A 120 -8.75 -3.10 -19.88
CA ARG A 120 -8.97 -2.26 -21.07
C ARG A 120 -8.56 -2.97 -22.36
N GLN A 121 -7.57 -3.85 -22.30
CA GLN A 121 -7.08 -4.63 -23.45
C GLN A 121 -7.78 -5.99 -23.59
N GLY A 122 -8.66 -6.37 -22.65
CA GLY A 122 -9.29 -7.68 -22.63
C GLY A 122 -8.36 -8.83 -22.22
N ALA A 123 -7.25 -8.51 -21.55
CA ALA A 123 -6.37 -9.51 -20.98
C ALA A 123 -7.07 -10.25 -19.83
N GLU A 124 -6.77 -11.53 -19.69
CA GLU A 124 -7.20 -12.30 -18.53
C GLU A 124 -6.39 -11.87 -17.30
N LEU A 125 -7.08 -11.59 -16.19
CA LEU A 125 -6.47 -11.07 -14.97
C LEU A 125 -6.59 -12.10 -13.84
N ARG A 126 -5.49 -12.38 -13.14
CA ARG A 126 -5.49 -13.24 -11.95
C ARG A 126 -4.57 -12.73 -10.86
N PHE A 127 -5.02 -12.83 -9.62
CA PHE A 127 -4.13 -12.79 -8.47
C PHE A 127 -3.50 -14.18 -8.28
N ILE A 128 -2.22 -14.24 -7.93
CA ILE A 128 -1.45 -15.51 -7.94
C ILE A 128 -0.78 -15.88 -6.62
N ASP A 129 -0.87 -15.05 -5.60
CA ASP A 129 -0.27 -15.35 -4.30
C ASP A 129 -1.20 -16.19 -3.43
N MET A 130 -0.61 -16.85 -2.43
CA MET A 130 -1.32 -17.72 -1.50
C MET A 130 -2.45 -16.95 -0.78
N PRO A 131 -3.65 -17.53 -0.62
CA PRO A 131 -4.72 -16.87 0.11
C PRO A 131 -4.36 -16.62 1.59
N TYR A 132 -4.97 -15.60 2.20
CA TYR A 132 -4.58 -15.12 3.52
C TYR A 132 -4.62 -16.18 4.65
N PRO A 133 -5.68 -17.00 4.81
CA PRO A 133 -5.71 -18.02 5.86
C PRO A 133 -4.59 -19.05 5.74
N GLU A 134 -4.21 -19.40 4.51
CA GLU A 134 -3.15 -20.32 4.20
C GLU A 134 -1.79 -19.69 4.56
N GLN A 135 -1.57 -18.39 4.30
CA GLN A 135 -0.40 -17.67 4.80
C GLN A 135 -0.33 -17.66 6.34
N LEU A 136 -1.46 -17.50 7.04
CA LEU A 136 -1.52 -17.55 8.51
C LEU A 136 -1.09 -18.91 9.07
N ALA A 137 -1.44 -20.00 8.39
CA ALA A 137 -1.06 -21.36 8.80
C ALA A 137 0.45 -21.61 8.72
N LEU A 138 1.20 -20.76 8.00
CA LEU A 138 2.67 -20.81 7.91
C LEU A 138 3.38 -20.16 9.11
N GLY A 139 2.63 -19.60 10.06
CA GLY A 139 3.17 -19.06 11.31
C GLY A 139 3.69 -17.63 11.21
N GLU A 140 3.38 -16.90 10.13
CA GLU A 140 4.01 -15.60 9.86
C GLU A 140 3.32 -14.37 10.45
N GLN A 141 2.10 -14.49 10.99
CA GLN A 141 1.43 -13.30 11.52
C GLN A 141 1.09 -13.46 12.99
N THR A 142 1.74 -12.63 13.82
CA THR A 142 1.24 -12.32 15.16
C THR A 142 -0.23 -11.92 15.05
N PRO A 143 -1.10 -12.43 15.95
CA PRO A 143 -2.49 -11.99 16.00
C PRO A 143 -2.54 -10.45 16.04
N ALA A 144 -3.30 -9.83 15.15
CA ALA A 144 -3.57 -8.42 15.22
C ALA A 144 -4.34 -8.16 16.53
N GLY A 145 -3.69 -7.61 17.56
CA GLY A 145 -4.45 -7.32 18.79
C GLY A 145 -3.73 -7.00 20.09
N ALA A 146 -2.40 -7.05 20.22
CA ALA A 146 -1.78 -6.53 21.44
C ALA A 146 -1.74 -4.98 21.44
N ASP A 147 -1.43 -4.37 20.29
CA ASP A 147 -1.12 -2.93 20.19
C ASP A 147 -2.02 -2.15 19.21
N GLY A 148 -3.04 -2.78 18.60
CA GLY A 148 -4.02 -2.10 17.75
C GLY A 148 -3.58 -1.73 16.31
N HIS A 149 -2.41 -2.18 15.86
CA HIS A 149 -1.85 -1.86 14.55
C HIS A 149 -2.39 -2.74 13.39
N GLU A 150 -2.42 -2.18 12.17
CA GLU A 150 -2.87 -2.87 10.95
C GLU A 150 -1.70 -3.56 10.23
N LEU A 151 -1.90 -4.81 9.79
CA LEU A 151 -0.93 -5.58 9.01
C LEU A 151 -1.22 -5.42 7.50
N SER A 152 -0.16 -5.23 6.71
CA SER A 152 -0.21 -5.24 5.24
C SER A 152 0.20 -6.60 4.72
N LEU A 153 -0.48 -7.13 3.70
CA LEU A 153 -0.04 -8.36 2.99
C LEU A 153 1.18 -8.13 2.10
N LEU A 154 1.50 -6.87 1.83
CA LEU A 154 2.65 -6.47 1.03
C LEU A 154 3.88 -6.19 1.91
N ASP A 155 3.98 -6.74 3.13
CA ASP A 155 5.03 -6.34 4.07
C ASP A 155 6.45 -6.73 3.60
N GLU A 156 7.22 -5.71 3.19
CA GLU A 156 8.61 -5.81 2.72
C GLU A 156 9.63 -5.43 3.80
N ARG A 157 9.31 -5.51 5.12
CA ARG A 157 10.29 -5.24 6.21
C ARG A 157 11.64 -5.91 6.01
N ALA A 158 11.64 -7.14 5.49
CA ALA A 158 12.85 -7.89 5.18
C ALA A 158 13.75 -7.15 4.17
N LEU A 159 13.19 -6.38 3.22
CA LEU A 159 13.94 -5.60 2.23
C LEU A 159 14.56 -4.34 2.83
N ALA A 160 13.83 -3.66 3.72
CA ALA A 160 14.30 -2.45 4.39
C ALA A 160 15.42 -2.74 5.40
N GLN A 161 15.42 -3.94 6.00
CA GLN A 161 16.39 -4.35 7.03
C GLN A 161 17.51 -5.26 6.50
N ALA A 162 17.53 -5.58 5.20
CA ALA A 162 18.59 -6.38 4.61
C ALA A 162 19.95 -5.65 4.70
N ASP A 163 21.00 -6.37 5.11
CA ASP A 163 22.38 -5.85 5.26
C ASP A 163 22.89 -5.15 3.97
N PRO A 164 22.62 -5.65 2.75
CA PRO A 164 23.00 -4.99 1.51
C PRO A 164 22.33 -3.62 1.31
N THR A 165 21.03 -3.48 1.61
CA THR A 165 20.29 -2.21 1.48
C THR A 165 20.88 -1.14 2.38
N SER A 166 21.14 -1.49 3.65
CA SER A 166 21.72 -0.57 4.63
C SER A 166 23.07 -0.03 4.17
N ARG A 167 23.91 -0.90 3.58
CA ARG A 167 25.20 -0.49 3.02
C ARG A 167 25.07 0.41 1.79
N MET A 168 24.11 0.14 0.90
CA MET A 168 23.86 0.99 -0.28
C MET A 168 23.37 2.38 0.13
N VAL A 169 22.47 2.46 1.11
CA VAL A 169 22.02 3.73 1.70
C VAL A 169 23.21 4.51 2.26
N GLU A 170 24.06 3.89 3.06
CA GLU A 170 25.27 4.51 3.64
C GLU A 170 26.22 5.04 2.56
N LEU A 171 26.57 4.22 1.56
CA LEU A 171 27.50 4.59 0.49
C LEU A 171 26.97 5.72 -0.40
N SER A 172 25.65 5.82 -0.57
CA SER A 172 25.01 6.87 -1.37
C SER A 172 24.84 8.20 -0.64
N GLY A 173 25.09 8.24 0.68
CA GLY A 173 24.80 9.41 1.52
C GLY A 173 23.30 9.73 1.66
N CYS A 174 22.40 8.79 1.35
CA CYS A 174 20.97 8.92 1.60
C CYS A 174 20.67 8.76 3.10
N ARG A 175 19.63 9.46 3.60
CA ARG A 175 19.20 9.34 5.00
C ARG A 175 18.59 7.99 5.34
N ASP A 176 17.85 7.42 4.39
CA ASP A 176 17.12 6.17 4.55
C ASP A 176 16.89 5.48 3.18
N PHE A 177 16.29 4.29 3.23
CA PHE A 177 15.93 3.53 2.03
C PHE A 177 14.95 4.27 1.11
N ASN A 178 14.02 5.06 1.64
CA ASN A 178 13.02 5.75 0.84
C ASN A 178 13.64 6.88 0.02
N GLU A 179 14.55 7.65 0.60
CA GLU A 179 15.35 8.64 -0.12
C GLU A 179 16.26 7.96 -1.16
N TRP A 180 16.86 6.83 -0.81
CA TRP A 180 17.67 6.06 -1.75
C TRP A 180 16.85 5.59 -2.95
N TRP A 181 15.70 4.97 -2.72
CA TRP A 181 14.79 4.55 -3.78
C TRP A 181 14.33 5.75 -4.62
N ASP A 182 13.98 6.87 -4.00
CA ASP A 182 13.57 8.07 -4.73
C ASP A 182 14.64 8.57 -5.68
N ARG A 183 15.91 8.48 -5.27
CA ARG A 183 17.05 8.96 -6.06
C ARG A 183 17.34 8.07 -7.26
N TYR A 184 17.27 6.76 -7.09
CA TYR A 184 17.74 5.80 -8.10
C TYR A 184 16.62 5.16 -8.93
N PHE A 185 15.39 5.12 -8.40
CA PHE A 185 14.26 4.39 -9.02
C PHE A 185 12.99 5.22 -9.22
N GLU A 186 12.81 6.37 -8.57
CA GLU A 186 11.66 7.25 -8.88
C GLU A 186 12.06 8.44 -9.74
N SER A 187 12.97 9.25 -9.23
CA SER A 187 13.35 10.52 -9.82
C SER A 187 14.20 10.28 -11.05
N GLY A 188 13.65 10.60 -12.22
CA GLY A 188 14.34 10.37 -13.51
C GLY A 188 14.14 8.98 -14.10
N ALA A 189 13.36 8.12 -13.45
CA ALA A 189 13.06 6.78 -13.95
C ALA A 189 12.45 6.76 -15.35
N MET A 190 11.78 7.84 -15.75
CA MET A 190 11.16 7.94 -17.07
C MET A 190 12.14 8.19 -18.22
N ALA A 191 13.41 8.48 -17.92
CA ALA A 191 14.45 8.55 -18.94
C ALA A 191 14.89 7.16 -19.43
N LEU A 192 14.61 6.11 -18.65
CA LEU A 192 14.93 4.72 -18.97
C LEU A 192 13.83 4.08 -19.83
N THR A 193 14.19 3.07 -20.61
CA THR A 193 13.20 2.14 -21.18
C THR A 193 12.61 1.26 -20.07
N PRO A 194 11.41 0.68 -20.26
CA PRO A 194 10.87 -0.27 -19.27
C PRO A 194 11.80 -1.46 -19.03
N GLU A 195 12.46 -1.96 -20.08
CA GLU A 195 13.45 -3.04 -19.99
C GLU A 195 14.62 -2.66 -19.09
N ASP A 196 15.26 -1.50 -19.33
CA ASP A 196 16.39 -1.03 -18.51
C ASP A 196 15.97 -0.75 -17.06
N TYR A 197 14.77 -0.17 -16.88
CA TYR A 197 14.24 0.12 -15.56
C TYR A 197 14.04 -1.16 -14.73
N PHE A 198 13.32 -2.15 -15.28
CA PHE A 198 13.07 -3.39 -14.56
C PHE A 198 14.32 -4.27 -14.44
N HIS A 199 15.28 -4.16 -15.36
CA HIS A 199 16.60 -4.77 -15.19
C HIS A 199 17.31 -4.20 -13.95
N ASN A 200 17.28 -2.89 -13.74
CA ASN A 200 17.88 -2.25 -12.57
C ASN A 200 17.14 -2.63 -11.27
N VAL A 201 15.80 -2.64 -11.29
CA VAL A 201 14.98 -3.05 -10.12
C VAL A 201 15.30 -4.50 -9.76
N LEU A 202 15.33 -5.39 -10.75
CA LEU A 202 15.69 -6.80 -10.56
C LEU A 202 17.09 -6.95 -9.97
N GLY A 203 18.08 -6.22 -10.51
CA GLY A 203 19.45 -6.24 -10.01
C GLY A 203 19.53 -5.89 -8.53
N TRP A 204 18.80 -4.86 -8.10
CA TRP A 204 18.68 -4.54 -6.67
C TRP A 204 17.99 -5.67 -5.88
N CYS A 205 16.84 -6.18 -6.34
CA CYS A 205 16.12 -7.24 -5.63
C CYS A 205 16.94 -8.52 -5.44
N LEU A 206 17.81 -8.87 -6.40
CA LEU A 206 18.72 -9.99 -6.28
C LEU A 206 19.76 -9.79 -5.17
N LEU A 207 20.25 -8.56 -4.99
CA LEU A 207 21.19 -8.25 -3.90
C LEU A 207 20.56 -8.43 -2.51
N LEU A 208 19.24 -8.32 -2.40
CA LEU A 208 18.52 -8.49 -1.12
C LEU A 208 18.46 -9.95 -0.66
N ARG A 209 18.62 -10.89 -1.60
CA ARG A 209 18.46 -12.31 -1.32
C ARG A 209 19.79 -12.93 -0.91
N ASP A 210 19.95 -13.14 0.39
CA ASP A 210 21.00 -14.00 0.97
C ASP A 210 20.48 -15.44 1.12
N ALA A 211 21.24 -16.40 0.61
CA ALA A 211 20.92 -17.83 0.67
C ALA A 211 20.71 -18.33 2.12
N ALA A 212 21.41 -17.77 3.11
CA ALA A 212 21.24 -18.12 4.53
C ALA A 212 19.97 -17.53 5.16
N GLN A 213 19.44 -16.44 4.59
CA GLN A 213 18.17 -15.85 4.98
C GLN A 213 16.99 -16.58 4.34
N GLN A 214 17.12 -16.98 3.07
CA GLN A 214 16.13 -17.79 2.36
C GLN A 214 15.80 -19.11 3.05
N GLN A 215 16.82 -19.83 3.54
CA GLN A 215 16.61 -21.10 4.26
C GLN A 215 15.82 -20.95 5.56
N ARG A 216 15.77 -19.74 6.14
CA ARG A 216 15.02 -19.43 7.35
C ARG A 216 13.62 -18.88 7.06
N ASP A 217 13.36 -18.45 5.83
CA ASP A 217 12.12 -17.83 5.37
C ASP A 217 11.23 -18.87 4.66
N THR A 218 10.75 -19.85 5.44
CA THR A 218 9.98 -20.98 4.93
C THR A 218 8.61 -20.57 4.38
N ALA A 219 8.05 -19.47 4.86
CA ALA A 219 6.73 -19.01 4.47
C ALA A 219 6.74 -18.26 3.13
N ASN A 220 7.67 -17.32 2.90
CA ASN A 220 7.84 -16.75 1.56
C ASN A 220 8.25 -17.81 0.54
N THR A 221 9.06 -18.79 0.95
CA THR A 221 9.37 -19.94 0.08
C THR A 221 8.09 -20.65 -0.38
N GLN A 222 7.14 -20.90 0.51
CA GLN A 222 5.88 -21.55 0.13
C GLN A 222 4.96 -20.66 -0.72
N ARG A 223 4.91 -19.34 -0.44
CA ARG A 223 4.23 -18.36 -1.30
C ARG A 223 4.81 -18.36 -2.71
N GLU A 224 6.13 -18.40 -2.85
CA GLU A 224 6.85 -18.44 -4.13
C GLU A 224 6.54 -19.72 -4.92
N HIS A 225 6.50 -20.89 -4.25
CA HIS A 225 6.08 -22.14 -4.88
C HIS A 225 4.62 -22.07 -5.36
N TYR A 226 3.73 -21.50 -4.55
CA TYR A 226 2.33 -21.31 -4.91
C TYR A 226 2.20 -20.40 -6.15
N MET A 227 2.87 -19.24 -6.14
CA MET A 227 2.89 -18.31 -7.28
C MET A 227 3.46 -18.97 -8.54
N ALA A 228 4.57 -19.71 -8.43
CA ALA A 228 5.15 -20.43 -9.56
C ALA A 228 4.18 -21.47 -10.16
N ALA A 229 3.44 -22.20 -9.33
CA ALA A 229 2.42 -23.15 -9.80
C ALA A 229 1.26 -22.47 -10.55
N GLN A 230 0.81 -21.30 -10.07
CA GLN A 230 -0.20 -20.50 -10.79
C GLN A 230 0.33 -20.01 -12.14
N ILE A 231 1.59 -19.58 -12.20
CA ILE A 231 2.25 -19.14 -13.45
C ILE A 231 2.37 -20.31 -14.43
N GLN A 232 2.81 -21.50 -13.99
CA GLN A 232 2.86 -22.70 -14.83
C GLN A 232 1.49 -23.06 -15.41
N THR A 233 0.43 -22.94 -14.60
CA THR A 233 -0.95 -23.19 -15.04
C THR A 233 -1.37 -22.21 -16.14
N ALA A 234 -0.98 -20.94 -16.04
CA ALA A 234 -1.25 -19.95 -17.08
C ALA A 234 -0.42 -20.22 -18.35
N LEU A 235 0.86 -20.56 -18.22
CA LEU A 235 1.74 -20.85 -19.36
C LEU A 235 1.31 -22.09 -20.15
N ALA A 236 0.73 -23.10 -19.48
CA ALA A 236 0.17 -24.28 -20.12
C ALA A 236 -0.94 -23.97 -21.14
N THR A 237 -1.55 -22.78 -21.08
CA THR A 237 -2.55 -22.33 -22.06
C THR A 237 -1.95 -21.89 -23.40
N GLY A 238 -0.61 -21.76 -23.50
CA GLY A 238 0.05 -21.26 -24.71
C GLY A 238 0.01 -19.74 -24.88
N LYS A 239 -0.67 -19.02 -23.98
CA LYS A 239 -0.83 -17.56 -24.05
C LYS A 239 0.38 -16.80 -23.53
N ARG A 240 0.56 -15.56 -24.01
CA ARG A 240 1.60 -14.64 -23.53
C ARG A 240 1.24 -14.07 -22.16
N CYS A 241 2.10 -14.30 -21.18
CA CYS A 241 1.89 -13.96 -19.78
C CYS A 241 2.83 -12.84 -19.32
N LEU A 242 2.26 -11.82 -18.68
CA LEU A 242 2.99 -10.82 -17.91
C LEU A 242 2.76 -11.09 -16.42
N VAL A 243 3.81 -11.17 -15.62
CA VAL A 243 3.73 -11.48 -14.19
C VAL A 243 4.30 -10.32 -13.39
N LEU A 244 3.51 -9.76 -12.49
CA LEU A 244 3.92 -8.69 -11.58
C LEU A 244 4.02 -9.25 -10.16
N THR A 245 5.21 -9.14 -9.57
CA THR A 245 5.47 -9.52 -8.18
C THR A 245 6.34 -8.46 -7.52
N GLY A 246 6.17 -8.26 -6.22
CA GLY A 246 7.17 -7.66 -5.35
C GLY A 246 8.52 -8.26 -5.69
N GLY A 247 9.51 -7.41 -6.01
CA GLY A 247 10.71 -7.84 -6.69
C GLY A 247 11.54 -8.88 -5.92
N TYR A 248 11.35 -8.98 -4.59
CA TYR A 248 11.92 -10.03 -3.74
C TYR A 248 11.59 -11.45 -4.21
N HIS A 249 10.35 -11.70 -4.65
CA HIS A 249 9.88 -13.03 -5.02
C HIS A 249 10.34 -13.48 -6.42
N THR A 250 10.70 -12.53 -7.28
CA THR A 250 10.91 -12.77 -8.71
C THR A 250 11.99 -13.81 -8.99
N GLU A 251 13.08 -13.82 -8.23
CA GLU A 251 14.17 -14.79 -8.44
C GLU A 251 13.77 -16.22 -8.08
N ALA A 252 13.17 -16.45 -6.91
CA ALA A 252 12.77 -17.81 -6.53
C ALA A 252 11.71 -18.36 -7.47
N ILE A 253 10.76 -17.51 -7.87
CA ILE A 253 9.76 -17.90 -8.87
C ILE A 253 10.45 -18.30 -10.16
N ALA A 254 11.39 -17.50 -10.67
CA ALA A 254 12.16 -17.81 -11.86
C ALA A 254 12.90 -19.16 -11.75
N GLN A 255 13.55 -19.43 -10.62
CA GLN A 255 14.23 -20.71 -10.35
C GLN A 255 13.24 -21.88 -10.31
N GLN A 256 12.08 -21.70 -9.67
CA GLN A 256 11.06 -22.73 -9.57
C GLN A 256 10.44 -23.06 -10.94
N LEU A 257 10.28 -22.07 -11.82
CA LEU A 257 9.76 -22.27 -13.17
C LEU A 257 10.71 -23.07 -14.08
N GLN A 258 11.99 -23.15 -13.74
CA GLN A 258 12.98 -23.98 -14.46
C GLN A 258 12.98 -25.45 -14.00
N GLN A 259 12.38 -25.74 -12.84
CA GLN A 259 12.28 -27.11 -12.35
C GLN A 259 11.18 -27.89 -13.10
N PRO A 260 11.31 -29.22 -13.24
CA PRO A 260 10.26 -30.05 -13.83
C PRO A 260 8.95 -29.90 -13.05
N ALA A 261 7.81 -29.80 -13.74
CA ALA A 261 6.49 -29.59 -13.12
C ALA A 261 6.15 -30.62 -12.01
N ALA A 262 6.66 -31.85 -12.12
CA ALA A 262 6.49 -32.91 -11.11
C ALA A 262 7.19 -32.65 -9.76
N ALA A 263 8.13 -31.70 -9.70
CA ALA A 263 8.85 -31.32 -8.48
C ALA A 263 8.18 -30.16 -7.72
N THR A 264 7.16 -29.52 -8.29
CA THR A 264 6.49 -28.37 -7.67
C THR A 264 5.46 -28.87 -6.65
N HIS A 265 5.82 -28.84 -5.37
CA HIS A 265 4.88 -29.11 -4.29
C HIS A 265 3.87 -27.96 -4.19
N VAL A 266 2.63 -28.22 -4.61
CA VAL A 266 1.51 -27.31 -4.36
C VAL A 266 1.10 -27.46 -2.91
N VAL A 267 1.47 -26.48 -2.09
CA VAL A 267 0.90 -26.33 -0.75
C VAL A 267 -0.57 -25.98 -0.93
N THR A 268 -1.45 -26.94 -0.64
CA THR A 268 -2.90 -26.75 -0.63
C THR A 268 -3.38 -26.46 0.78
N ALA A 269 -4.55 -25.84 0.93
CA ALA A 269 -5.18 -25.65 2.24
C ALA A 269 -5.28 -26.95 3.05
N SER A 270 -5.44 -28.11 2.39
CA SER A 270 -5.44 -29.43 3.05
C SER A 270 -4.07 -29.86 3.61
N SER A 271 -2.97 -29.31 3.09
CA SER A 271 -1.61 -29.62 3.54
C SER A 271 -1.14 -28.80 4.74
N LEU A 272 -1.85 -27.71 5.08
CA LEU A 272 -1.48 -26.75 6.13
C LEU A 272 -2.27 -26.91 7.43
N GLY A 273 -2.99 -28.01 7.59
CA GLY A 273 -3.86 -28.23 8.74
C GLY A 273 -5.20 -27.53 8.61
N ASN A 274 -6.06 -27.71 9.62
CA ASN A 274 -7.48 -27.44 9.51
C ASN A 274 -7.83 -25.93 9.53
N THR A 275 -7.85 -25.27 8.37
CA THR A 275 -8.36 -23.88 8.21
C THR A 275 -9.89 -23.81 8.28
N ASN A 276 -10.53 -24.56 9.19
CA ASN A 276 -11.99 -24.67 9.33
C ASN A 276 -12.64 -23.44 9.98
N GLY A 277 -11.90 -22.34 10.13
CA GLY A 277 -12.38 -21.05 10.63
C GLY A 277 -13.31 -20.32 9.66
N GLU A 278 -13.96 -19.27 10.15
CA GLU A 278 -14.66 -18.32 9.29
C GLU A 278 -13.62 -17.48 8.56
N ARG A 279 -13.77 -17.29 7.24
CA ARG A 279 -12.91 -16.41 6.45
C ARG A 279 -13.73 -15.53 5.54
N GLY A 280 -13.17 -14.39 5.16
CA GLY A 280 -13.76 -13.61 4.09
C GLY A 280 -12.85 -12.54 3.55
N LEU A 281 -13.28 -12.02 2.40
CA LEU A 281 -12.52 -11.12 1.57
C LEU A 281 -13.47 -10.05 1.01
N TYR A 282 -13.13 -8.79 1.24
CA TYR A 282 -13.95 -7.66 0.80
C TYR A 282 -13.11 -6.57 0.16
N LEU A 283 -13.67 -5.87 -0.82
CA LEU A 283 -13.10 -4.65 -1.36
C LEU A 283 -13.60 -3.47 -0.53
N VAL A 284 -12.69 -2.72 0.09
CA VAL A 284 -13.03 -1.59 0.97
C VAL A 284 -12.39 -0.29 0.51
N PRO A 285 -13.05 0.86 0.72
CA PRO A 285 -12.38 2.16 0.62
C PRO A 285 -11.17 2.22 1.55
N TYR A 286 -10.07 2.78 1.05
CA TYR A 286 -8.86 3.02 1.81
C TYR A 286 -8.46 4.50 1.70
N THR A 287 -7.50 4.95 2.50
CA THR A 287 -7.03 6.34 2.46
C THR A 287 -5.54 6.39 2.19
N LEU A 288 -5.08 7.44 1.49
CA LEU A 288 -3.64 7.64 1.32
C LEU A 288 -2.97 7.90 2.67
N HIS A 289 -3.67 8.49 3.63
CA HIS A 289 -3.18 8.63 5.00
C HIS A 289 -2.92 7.27 5.66
N ARG A 290 -3.83 6.28 5.57
CA ARG A 290 -3.59 4.94 6.14
C ARG A 290 -2.45 4.21 5.44
N LEU A 291 -2.33 4.40 4.12
CA LEU A 291 -1.20 3.88 3.35
C LEU A 291 0.13 4.50 3.80
N ASP A 292 0.10 5.79 4.17
CA ASP A 292 1.26 6.53 4.67
C ASP A 292 1.58 6.19 6.14
N SER A 293 0.59 6.02 7.00
CA SER A 293 0.78 5.61 8.40
C SER A 293 1.24 4.15 8.52
N ALA A 294 1.08 3.35 7.47
CA ALA A 294 1.68 2.02 7.39
C ALA A 294 3.22 2.07 7.25
N ASN A 295 3.84 3.25 7.06
CA ASN A 295 5.29 3.43 6.95
C ASN A 295 6.06 3.22 8.26
N ASP A 296 5.43 3.39 9.41
CA ASP A 296 6.11 3.07 10.68
C ASP A 296 6.47 1.57 10.76
N TYR A 297 5.89 0.74 9.88
CA TYR A 297 5.89 -0.71 10.02
C TYR A 297 5.76 -1.54 8.72
N SER A 298 5.90 -1.03 7.48
CA SER A 298 5.76 -1.89 6.27
C SER A 298 6.15 -1.23 4.94
N ALA A 299 5.98 -1.94 3.81
CA ALA A 299 6.17 -1.53 2.40
C ALA A 299 5.38 -0.30 1.92
N GLY A 300 4.85 0.50 2.85
CA GLY A 300 4.39 1.84 2.55
C GLY A 300 5.50 2.67 1.90
N ILE A 301 5.08 3.71 1.18
CA ILE A 301 5.98 4.77 0.74
C ILE A 301 5.62 6.03 1.55
N PRO A 302 6.59 6.71 2.20
CA PRO A 302 6.32 7.89 3.03
C PRO A 302 5.85 9.04 2.18
N HIS A 303 4.90 9.84 2.67
CA HIS A 303 4.39 11.01 1.97
C HIS A 303 3.62 10.65 0.68
N CYS A 304 2.73 9.66 0.76
CA CYS A 304 1.97 9.10 -0.37
C CYS A 304 1.26 10.15 -1.27
N GLY A 305 0.90 11.32 -0.74
CA GLY A 305 0.31 12.40 -1.52
C GLY A 305 1.28 13.07 -2.49
N TYR A 306 2.60 13.05 -2.23
CA TYR A 306 3.61 13.47 -3.21
C TYR A 306 3.60 12.54 -4.43
N TYR A 307 3.63 11.22 -4.22
CA TYR A 307 3.61 10.23 -5.29
C TYR A 307 2.29 10.23 -6.06
N GLN A 308 1.17 10.48 -5.37
CA GLN A 308 -0.12 10.73 -6.00
C GLN A 308 -0.07 11.93 -6.95
N GLU A 309 0.60 13.03 -6.56
CA GLU A 309 0.78 14.19 -7.45
C GLU A 309 1.68 13.88 -8.63
N VAL A 310 2.82 13.22 -8.42
CA VAL A 310 3.73 12.77 -9.49
C VAL A 310 2.97 11.93 -10.51
N TRP A 311 2.22 10.93 -10.05
CA TRP A 311 1.40 10.06 -10.91
C TRP A 311 0.36 10.82 -11.73
N GLN A 312 -0.32 11.80 -11.12
CA GLN A 312 -1.26 12.65 -11.86
C GLN A 312 -0.55 13.50 -12.91
N GLN A 313 0.65 13.98 -12.64
CA GLN A 313 1.40 14.79 -13.59
C GLN A 313 2.03 13.94 -14.70
N TYR A 314 2.40 12.68 -14.46
CA TYR A 314 2.86 11.78 -15.52
C TYR A 314 1.85 11.67 -16.67
N LYS A 315 0.56 11.65 -16.35
CA LYS A 315 -0.52 11.61 -17.34
C LYS A 315 -0.69 12.91 -18.14
N ARG A 316 -0.14 14.02 -17.65
CA ARG A 316 -0.33 15.37 -18.24
C ARG A 316 0.91 15.87 -18.97
N VAL A 317 2.08 15.71 -18.37
CA VAL A 317 3.33 16.37 -18.80
C VAL A 317 4.51 15.42 -18.99
N GLY A 318 4.33 14.11 -18.80
CA GLY A 318 5.37 13.11 -19.04
C GLY A 318 6.61 13.33 -18.15
N LEU A 319 7.79 13.51 -18.76
CA LEU A 319 9.09 13.61 -18.07
C LEU A 319 9.15 14.74 -17.03
N GLU A 320 8.38 15.82 -17.23
CA GLU A 320 8.33 16.97 -16.32
C GLU A 320 7.44 16.76 -15.08
N ALA A 321 6.92 15.55 -14.87
CA ALA A 321 5.97 15.25 -13.80
C ALA A 321 6.50 15.60 -12.41
N HIS A 322 7.76 15.29 -12.14
CA HIS A 322 8.42 15.60 -10.87
C HIS A 322 8.53 17.11 -10.62
N HIS A 323 8.93 17.87 -11.64
CA HIS A 323 8.98 19.33 -11.55
C HIS A 323 7.60 19.95 -11.29
N MET A 324 6.56 19.45 -11.96
CA MET A 324 5.19 19.90 -11.74
C MET A 324 4.61 19.47 -10.40
N ALA A 325 4.94 18.27 -9.94
CA ALA A 325 4.55 17.79 -8.61
C ALA A 325 5.17 18.66 -7.51
N ALA A 326 6.47 18.99 -7.62
CA ALA A 326 7.13 19.89 -6.67
C ALA A 326 6.45 21.26 -6.58
N GLN A 327 6.05 21.85 -7.70
CA GLN A 327 5.30 23.12 -7.72
C GLN A 327 3.93 23.00 -7.03
N ARG A 328 3.16 21.96 -7.38
CA ARG A 328 1.82 21.74 -6.81
C ARG A 328 1.87 21.48 -5.31
N VAL A 329 2.86 20.73 -4.88
CA VAL A 329 3.11 20.41 -3.48
C VAL A 329 3.51 21.68 -2.72
N ALA A 330 4.47 22.45 -3.20
CA ALA A 330 4.87 23.71 -2.54
C ALA A 330 3.70 24.68 -2.37
N LEU A 331 2.86 24.84 -3.40
CA LEU A 331 1.65 25.68 -3.32
C LEU A 331 0.61 25.13 -2.34
N ARG A 332 0.37 23.81 -2.35
CA ARG A 332 -0.57 23.16 -1.42
C ARG A 332 -0.14 23.35 0.02
N VAL A 333 1.14 23.08 0.30
CA VAL A 333 1.72 23.24 1.63
C VAL A 333 1.68 24.70 2.05
N GLY A 334 2.08 25.63 1.19
CA GLY A 334 2.04 27.06 1.47
C GLY A 334 0.63 27.57 1.81
N HIS A 335 -0.39 27.18 1.04
CA HIS A 335 -1.79 27.50 1.36
C HIS A 335 -2.27 26.87 2.68
N ALA A 336 -1.85 25.64 2.98
CA ALA A 336 -2.23 24.98 4.22
C ALA A 336 -1.62 25.66 5.45
N LEU A 337 -0.37 26.12 5.34
CA LEU A 337 0.30 26.93 6.36
C LEU A 337 -0.38 28.30 6.52
N GLN A 338 -0.69 29.00 5.42
CA GLN A 338 -1.44 30.26 5.45
C GLN A 338 -2.80 30.14 6.13
N ALA A 339 -3.55 29.06 5.83
CA ALA A 339 -4.86 28.81 6.43
C ALA A 339 -4.80 28.63 7.97
N ARG A 340 -3.62 28.36 8.52
CA ARG A 340 -3.35 28.23 9.96
C ARG A 340 -2.79 29.50 10.59
N GLY A 341 -2.61 30.56 9.81
CA GLY A 341 -2.08 31.84 10.28
C GLY A 341 -0.56 32.00 10.11
N GLU A 342 0.13 31.03 9.49
CA GLU A 342 1.56 31.14 9.22
C GLU A 342 1.85 32.19 8.14
N THR A 343 2.97 32.90 8.28
CA THR A 343 3.37 33.97 7.37
C THR A 343 4.11 33.45 6.13
N VAL A 344 3.47 32.55 5.38
CA VAL A 344 3.99 32.03 4.10
C VAL A 344 3.45 32.86 2.93
N SER A 345 4.30 33.18 1.96
CA SER A 345 3.96 33.95 0.77
C SER A 345 4.21 33.17 -0.53
N LEU A 346 3.66 33.65 -1.65
CA LEU A 346 3.94 33.06 -2.96
C LEU A 346 5.45 33.10 -3.32
N PRO A 347 6.20 34.20 -3.06
CA PRO A 347 7.66 34.19 -3.18
C PRO A 347 8.36 33.07 -2.41
N ASP A 348 7.92 32.75 -1.18
CA ASP A 348 8.49 31.66 -0.39
C ASP A 348 8.27 30.30 -1.09
N CYS A 349 7.10 30.10 -1.70
CA CYS A 349 6.79 28.89 -2.48
C CYS A 349 7.62 28.80 -3.78
N ILE A 350 7.86 29.93 -4.45
CA ILE A 350 8.73 30.01 -5.63
C ILE A 350 10.16 29.64 -5.23
N GLU A 351 10.65 30.16 -4.10
CA GLU A 351 11.99 29.85 -3.60
C GLU A 351 12.12 28.37 -3.23
N ALA A 352 11.12 27.76 -2.58
CA ALA A 352 11.11 26.32 -2.30
C ALA A 352 11.29 25.48 -3.59
N VAL A 353 10.59 25.83 -4.68
CA VAL A 353 10.73 25.13 -5.97
C VAL A 353 12.10 25.40 -6.61
N ALA A 354 12.61 26.63 -6.50
CA ALA A 354 13.92 26.97 -7.04
C ALA A 354 15.05 26.24 -6.29
N LEU A 355 14.98 26.20 -4.96
CA LEU A 355 15.92 25.47 -4.11
C LEU A 355 15.88 23.97 -4.38
N SER A 356 14.69 23.36 -4.54
CA SER A 356 14.61 21.91 -4.82
C SER A 356 15.32 21.56 -6.13
N ARG A 357 15.18 22.40 -7.17
CA ARG A 357 15.89 22.24 -8.44
C ARG A 357 17.40 22.39 -8.30
N ARG A 358 17.86 23.37 -7.50
CA ARG A 358 19.29 23.58 -7.24
C ARG A 358 19.90 22.42 -6.44
N LEU A 359 19.18 21.91 -5.44
CA LEU A 359 19.57 20.72 -4.67
C LEU A 359 19.67 19.49 -5.57
N ALA A 360 18.68 19.27 -6.43
CA ALA A 360 18.71 18.22 -7.45
C ALA A 360 19.93 18.33 -8.36
N ALA A 361 20.22 19.53 -8.87
CA ALA A 361 21.39 19.77 -9.71
C ALA A 361 22.72 19.46 -8.98
N LEU A 362 22.85 19.82 -7.70
CA LEU A 362 24.01 19.48 -6.88
C LEU A 362 24.15 17.97 -6.66
N ARG A 363 23.03 17.26 -6.56
CA ARG A 363 22.99 15.79 -6.39
C ARG A 363 23.10 15.03 -7.73
N GLY A 364 23.09 15.73 -8.86
CA GLY A 364 23.12 15.12 -10.20
C GLY A 364 21.86 14.32 -10.55
N THR A 365 20.72 14.61 -9.90
CA THR A 365 19.45 13.88 -10.10
C THR A 365 18.31 14.85 -10.41
N PRO A 366 17.21 14.40 -11.05
CA PRO A 366 15.98 15.20 -11.10
C PRO A 366 15.42 15.48 -9.70
N PRO A 367 14.65 16.56 -9.48
CA PRO A 367 14.11 16.86 -8.15
C PRO A 367 13.06 15.82 -7.75
N GLY A 368 13.38 15.09 -6.70
CA GLY A 368 12.50 14.11 -6.08
C GLY A 368 11.78 14.67 -4.86
N ARG A 369 11.16 13.75 -4.12
CA ARG A 369 10.55 14.02 -2.83
C ARG A 369 11.54 14.58 -1.81
N PRO A 370 12.78 14.05 -1.66
CA PRO A 370 13.73 14.56 -0.68
C PRO A 370 14.14 16.00 -0.96
N GLU A 371 14.36 16.36 -2.23
CA GLU A 371 14.78 17.71 -2.61
C GLU A 371 13.68 18.74 -2.35
N ILE A 372 12.41 18.43 -2.64
CA ILE A 372 11.33 19.38 -2.36
C ILE A 372 11.05 19.50 -0.86
N LEU A 373 11.17 18.41 -0.11
CA LEU A 373 11.07 18.42 1.35
C LEU A 373 12.11 19.34 1.99
N ASP A 374 13.39 19.12 1.67
CA ASP A 374 14.51 19.92 2.19
C ASP A 374 14.35 21.40 1.82
N ALA A 375 13.90 21.67 0.60
CA ALA A 375 13.67 23.03 0.12
C ALA A 375 12.49 23.73 0.79
N MET A 376 11.38 23.03 1.03
CA MET A 376 10.22 23.59 1.75
C MET A 376 10.55 23.87 3.21
N LEU A 377 11.30 22.99 3.87
CA LEU A 377 11.79 23.25 5.23
C LEU A 377 12.63 24.53 5.28
N THR A 378 13.49 24.72 4.27
CA THR A 378 14.36 25.90 4.21
C THR A 378 13.60 27.19 3.91
N ALA A 379 12.64 27.14 2.98
CA ALA A 379 11.98 28.34 2.47
C ALA A 379 10.68 28.71 3.21
N LEU A 380 9.95 27.72 3.75
CA LEU A 380 8.62 27.93 4.33
C LEU A 380 8.63 27.97 5.85
N VAL A 381 9.63 27.35 6.50
CA VAL A 381 9.74 27.30 7.97
C VAL A 381 10.71 28.38 8.44
N LYS A 382 10.18 29.42 9.11
CA LYS A 382 10.94 30.61 9.50
C LYS A 382 11.55 30.52 10.89
N ASP A 383 10.97 29.70 11.77
CA ASP A 383 11.46 29.49 13.13
C ASP A 383 12.16 28.14 13.27
N SER A 384 13.36 28.17 13.84
CA SER A 384 14.24 27.02 13.90
C SER A 384 13.86 26.06 15.05
N HIS A 385 13.70 24.78 14.70
CA HIS A 385 13.74 23.56 15.53
C HIS A 385 12.43 23.07 16.17
N SER A 386 11.78 22.12 15.49
CA SER A 386 11.35 20.87 16.12
C SER A 386 11.18 19.77 15.07
N ARG A 387 11.38 18.51 15.47
CA ARG A 387 10.97 17.31 14.71
C ARG A 387 9.47 17.36 14.35
N ASP A 388 8.70 18.04 15.19
CA ASP A 388 7.26 18.27 15.01
C ASP A 388 6.94 19.12 13.75
N GLU A 389 7.76 20.09 13.35
CA GLU A 389 7.55 20.84 12.09
C GLU A 389 7.78 20.00 10.83
N LEU A 390 8.75 19.07 10.89
CA LEU A 390 8.97 18.06 9.85
C LEU A 390 7.78 17.11 9.74
N ASP A 391 7.30 16.59 10.87
CA ASP A 391 6.14 15.70 10.94
C ASP A 391 4.85 16.43 10.51
N ARG A 392 4.73 17.73 10.80
CA ARG A 392 3.65 18.61 10.31
C ARG A 392 3.70 18.79 8.80
N LEU A 393 4.87 19.10 8.23
CA LEU A 393 5.05 19.23 6.78
C LEU A 393 4.80 17.91 6.07
N ALA A 394 5.27 16.81 6.64
CA ALA A 394 5.05 15.45 6.14
C ALA A 394 3.56 15.13 6.00
N ARG A 395 2.73 15.52 6.98
CA ARG A 395 1.26 15.36 6.90
C ARG A 395 0.61 16.06 5.72
N TYR A 396 1.14 17.20 5.25
CA TYR A 396 0.61 17.87 4.06
C TYR A 396 1.05 17.20 2.74
N LEU A 397 2.08 16.38 2.82
CA LEU A 397 2.48 15.50 1.74
C LEU A 397 1.75 14.16 1.78
N SER A 398 1.14 13.79 2.90
CA SER A 398 0.08 12.79 2.95
C SER A 398 -1.19 13.41 2.36
N ALA A 399 -1.76 12.83 1.31
CA ALA A 399 -3.00 13.36 0.75
C ALA A 399 -4.22 12.82 1.50
N ASP A 400 -5.25 13.65 1.71
CA ASP A 400 -6.51 13.27 2.37
C ASP A 400 -7.47 12.46 1.47
N GLN A 401 -6.95 11.87 0.40
CA GLN A 401 -7.77 11.17 -0.58
C GLN A 401 -8.30 9.86 0.01
N VAL A 402 -9.63 9.74 0.03
CA VAL A 402 -10.35 8.52 0.34
C VAL A 402 -10.80 7.88 -0.96
N GLY A 403 -10.57 6.58 -1.13
CA GLY A 403 -11.07 5.86 -2.29
C GLY A 403 -12.57 5.58 -2.24
N ARG A 404 -13.06 4.97 -3.31
CA ARG A 404 -14.46 4.69 -3.53
C ARG A 404 -14.61 3.41 -4.32
N VAL A 405 -15.32 2.45 -3.74
CA VAL A 405 -15.75 1.23 -4.43
C VAL A 405 -16.75 1.57 -5.55
N PRO A 406 -16.76 0.82 -6.66
CA PRO A 406 -17.68 1.09 -7.78
C PRO A 406 -19.13 0.84 -7.36
N LYS A 407 -20.09 1.46 -8.05
CA LYS A 407 -21.52 1.30 -7.72
C LYS A 407 -22.01 -0.14 -7.84
N ALA A 408 -21.42 -0.92 -8.75
CA ALA A 408 -21.77 -2.31 -8.98
C ALA A 408 -21.29 -3.25 -7.86
N TYR A 409 -20.40 -2.79 -6.98
CA TYR A 409 -19.87 -3.64 -5.91
C TYR A 409 -20.94 -3.90 -4.84
N PRO A 410 -21.22 -5.17 -4.50
CA PRO A 410 -22.16 -5.51 -3.44
C PRO A 410 -21.57 -5.15 -2.08
N VAL A 411 -21.98 -4.00 -1.54
CA VAL A 411 -21.59 -3.55 -0.21
C VAL A 411 -22.45 -4.28 0.84
N ALA A 412 -21.86 -4.66 1.97
CA ALA A 412 -22.59 -5.28 3.06
C ALA A 412 -23.75 -4.38 3.54
N PRO A 413 -24.98 -4.92 3.76
CA PRO A 413 -26.15 -4.12 4.14
C PRO A 413 -25.93 -3.25 5.39
N LEU A 414 -25.14 -3.73 6.36
CA LEU A 414 -24.80 -2.97 7.56
C LEU A 414 -23.97 -1.72 7.24
N VAL A 415 -23.03 -1.82 6.30
CA VAL A 415 -22.20 -0.69 5.86
C VAL A 415 -23.03 0.30 5.07
N GLU A 416 -23.98 -0.18 4.25
CA GLU A 416 -24.90 0.68 3.52
C GLU A 416 -25.85 1.43 4.48
N ASP A 417 -26.42 0.75 5.47
CA ASP A 417 -27.26 1.38 6.48
C ASP A 417 -26.49 2.45 7.27
N PHE A 418 -25.28 2.14 7.73
CA PHE A 418 -24.39 3.10 8.38
C PHE A 418 -24.16 4.35 7.52
N ARG A 419 -23.78 4.18 6.25
CA ARG A 419 -23.55 5.30 5.32
C ARG A 419 -24.82 6.13 5.10
N ARG A 420 -25.96 5.48 4.94
CA ARG A 420 -27.27 6.13 4.79
C ARG A 420 -27.61 6.98 6.01
N GLN A 421 -27.39 6.44 7.21
CA GLN A 421 -27.61 7.17 8.46
C GLN A 421 -26.64 8.35 8.62
N CYS A 422 -25.35 8.18 8.34
CA CYS A 422 -24.38 9.28 8.35
C CYS A 422 -24.78 10.39 7.37
N GLN A 423 -25.20 10.05 6.15
CA GLN A 423 -25.66 11.03 5.17
C GLN A 423 -26.92 11.78 5.65
N LEU A 424 -27.92 11.05 6.17
CA LEU A 424 -29.15 11.63 6.73
C LEU A 424 -28.85 12.65 7.85
N TYR A 425 -27.89 12.32 8.72
CA TYR A 425 -27.53 13.12 9.88
C TYR A 425 -26.40 14.13 9.64
N LYS A 426 -25.85 14.18 8.41
CA LYS A 426 -24.67 14.99 8.06
C LYS A 426 -23.51 14.72 9.01
N LEU A 427 -23.24 13.44 9.26
CA LEU A 427 -22.09 12.98 10.03
C LEU A 427 -20.95 12.63 9.05
N PRO A 428 -19.69 12.95 9.40
CA PRO A 428 -18.55 12.77 8.51
C PRO A 428 -18.26 11.28 8.31
N LEU A 429 -18.02 10.85 7.07
CA LEU A 429 -17.60 9.47 6.77
C LEU A 429 -16.07 9.31 6.74
N SER A 430 -15.35 10.43 6.70
CA SER A 430 -13.89 10.44 6.74
C SER A 430 -13.41 10.77 8.15
N PRO A 431 -12.45 10.02 8.72
CA PRO A 431 -11.86 10.34 10.02
C PRO A 431 -11.18 11.72 10.01
N LEU A 432 -10.70 12.17 8.84
CA LEU A 432 -10.07 13.47 8.65
C LEU A 432 -11.06 14.66 8.74
N ALA A 433 -12.36 14.37 8.71
CA ALA A 433 -13.42 15.35 8.87
C ALA A 433 -14.07 15.28 10.28
N ALA A 434 -13.33 14.75 11.27
CA ALA A 434 -13.73 14.77 12.66
C ALA A 434 -14.07 16.20 13.11
N GLN A 435 -15.19 16.35 13.81
CA GLN A 435 -15.71 17.63 14.27
C GLN A 435 -16.37 17.46 15.64
N GLU A 436 -16.26 18.46 16.50
CA GLU A 436 -17.06 18.52 17.72
C GLU A 436 -18.53 18.79 17.34
N LYS A 437 -19.45 18.01 17.90
CA LYS A 437 -20.89 18.16 17.65
C LYS A 437 -21.67 18.13 18.95
N ARG A 438 -22.29 19.26 19.30
CA ARG A 438 -23.17 19.39 20.46
C ARG A 438 -24.60 18.99 20.10
N LEU A 439 -25.21 18.15 20.92
CA LEU A 439 -26.50 17.52 20.64
C LEU A 439 -27.52 17.87 21.73
N ASP A 440 -28.39 18.84 21.47
CA ASP A 440 -29.58 19.11 22.30
C ASP A 440 -30.63 17.99 22.18
N ILE A 441 -30.43 16.90 22.93
CA ILE A 441 -31.26 15.68 22.89
C ILE A 441 -32.67 15.91 23.47
N TYR A 442 -32.88 16.87 24.35
CA TYR A 442 -34.21 17.08 24.93
C TYR A 442 -35.13 17.83 23.96
N ARG A 443 -34.62 18.86 23.26
CA ARG A 443 -35.44 19.69 22.38
C ARG A 443 -35.51 19.18 20.95
N SER A 444 -34.48 18.48 20.46
CA SER A 444 -34.39 18.07 19.05
C SER A 444 -34.53 16.56 18.87
N ALA A 445 -35.62 16.14 18.20
CA ALA A 445 -35.80 14.75 17.77
C ALA A 445 -34.66 14.25 16.85
N ARG A 446 -34.13 15.15 16.01
CA ARG A 446 -32.97 14.85 15.16
C ARG A 446 -31.73 14.56 16.00
N HIS A 447 -31.46 15.36 17.04
CA HIS A 447 -30.30 15.14 17.92
C HIS A 447 -30.43 13.86 18.75
N ARG A 448 -31.64 13.52 19.21
CA ARG A 448 -31.89 12.22 19.85
C ARG A 448 -31.52 11.06 18.95
N ASN A 449 -31.91 11.10 17.67
CA ASN A 449 -31.60 10.02 16.74
C ASN A 449 -30.09 9.94 16.44
N ILE A 450 -29.40 11.09 16.37
CA ILE A 450 -27.93 11.11 16.26
C ILE A 450 -27.28 10.46 17.49
N SER A 451 -27.70 10.87 18.70
CA SER A 451 -27.20 10.27 19.95
C SER A 451 -27.43 8.76 19.99
N ARG A 452 -28.63 8.27 19.61
CA ARG A 452 -28.93 6.83 19.51
C ARG A 452 -27.99 6.10 18.56
N LEU A 453 -27.76 6.65 17.36
CA LEU A 453 -26.81 6.07 16.40
C LEU A 453 -25.39 6.00 17.00
N LEU A 454 -24.91 7.08 17.63
CA LEU A 454 -23.57 7.10 18.22
C LEU A 454 -23.43 6.08 19.37
N HIS A 455 -24.46 5.91 20.21
CA HIS A 455 -24.48 4.86 21.23
C HIS A 455 -24.58 3.45 20.64
N GLN A 456 -25.30 3.25 19.53
CA GLN A 456 -25.32 1.96 18.82
C GLN A 456 -23.94 1.60 18.28
N LEU A 457 -23.23 2.57 17.70
CA LEU A 457 -21.86 2.37 17.22
C LEU A 457 -20.90 2.05 18.37
N HIS A 458 -21.04 2.77 19.49
CA HIS A 458 -20.27 2.48 20.70
C HIS A 458 -20.56 1.08 21.26
N PHE A 459 -21.83 0.66 21.31
CA PHE A 459 -22.23 -0.69 21.74
C PHE A 459 -21.66 -1.79 20.83
N LEU A 460 -21.45 -1.50 19.55
CA LEU A 460 -20.84 -2.41 18.58
C LEU A 460 -19.30 -2.31 18.58
N ASP A 461 -18.69 -1.66 19.57
CA ASP A 461 -17.25 -1.39 19.65
C ASP A 461 -16.66 -0.75 18.38
N THR A 462 -17.47 0.05 17.68
CA THR A 462 -17.05 0.77 16.48
C THR A 462 -16.53 2.15 16.89
N PRO A 463 -15.23 2.45 16.72
CA PRO A 463 -14.61 3.69 17.21
C PRO A 463 -14.89 4.88 16.28
N TYR A 464 -16.17 5.15 16.00
CA TYR A 464 -16.60 6.22 15.10
C TYR A 464 -16.58 7.61 15.77
N ALA A 465 -16.93 7.68 17.05
CA ALA A 465 -16.96 8.92 17.81
C ALA A 465 -16.67 8.66 19.29
N THR A 466 -16.15 9.69 19.96
CA THR A 466 -15.91 9.68 21.41
C THR A 466 -16.88 10.66 22.09
N LEU A 467 -17.53 10.23 23.17
CA LEU A 467 -18.32 11.12 24.00
C LEU A 467 -17.37 11.98 24.85
N SER A 468 -17.29 13.27 24.57
CA SER A 468 -16.41 14.20 25.28
C SER A 468 -17.01 14.73 26.59
N ALA A 469 -18.32 14.98 26.60
CA ALA A 469 -19.09 15.44 27.76
C ALA A 469 -20.58 15.18 27.53
N GLY A 470 -21.33 14.97 28.61
CA GLY A 470 -22.78 14.78 28.56
C GLY A 470 -23.30 14.05 29.81
N PRO A 471 -24.62 13.86 29.92
CA PRO A 471 -25.22 13.21 31.08
C PRO A 471 -24.86 11.73 31.14
N ASP A 472 -24.35 11.29 32.29
CA ASP A 472 -24.19 9.87 32.60
C ASP A 472 -25.43 9.37 33.36
N PHE A 473 -26.36 8.77 32.62
CA PHE A 473 -27.59 8.22 33.21
C PHE A 473 -27.36 6.97 34.04
N ALA A 474 -26.22 6.27 33.87
CA ALA A 474 -25.90 5.07 34.64
C ALA A 474 -25.33 5.44 36.01
N ALA A 475 -24.45 6.44 36.07
CA ALA A 475 -23.87 6.95 37.31
C ALA A 475 -24.71 8.07 37.96
N GLY A 476 -25.67 8.66 37.24
CA GLY A 476 -26.48 9.79 37.71
C GLY A 476 -25.72 11.11 37.78
N VAL A 477 -24.67 11.29 36.97
CA VAL A 477 -23.75 12.44 37.00
C VAL A 477 -23.99 13.34 35.79
N ASP A 478 -23.80 14.66 35.96
CA ASP A 478 -23.87 15.66 34.89
C ASP A 478 -25.22 15.69 34.13
N LEU A 479 -26.32 15.33 34.81
CA LEU A 479 -27.67 15.27 34.22
C LEU A 479 -28.16 16.64 33.68
N GLU A 480 -27.62 17.75 34.18
CA GLU A 480 -27.87 19.11 33.69
C GLU A 480 -26.97 19.58 32.53
N ARG A 481 -25.90 18.85 32.19
CA ARG A 481 -25.01 19.22 31.07
C ARG A 481 -25.63 18.76 29.75
N VAL A 482 -26.33 19.70 29.10
CA VAL A 482 -26.99 19.52 27.79
C VAL A 482 -26.21 20.15 26.66
#